data_AF-A0A4Y9YNE9-F1
#
_entry.id   AF-A0A4Y9YNE9-F1
#
_cell.length_a   1.000
_cell.length_b   1.000
_cell.length_c   1.000
_cell.angle_alpha   90.00
_cell.angle_beta   90.00
_cell.angle_gamma   90.00
#
_symmetry.space_group_name_H-M   'P 1'
#
loop_
_entity.id
_entity.type
_entity.pdbx_description
1 polymer ?
#
loop_
_entity_poly.entity_id
_entity_poly.type
_entity_poly.pdbx_seq_one_letter_code
_entity_poly.pdbx_strand_id
1 'polypeptide(L)'
;MEQASSSGSRVALKPTSNKFRRLGRWARASPVSDAIVASWCGASISFLFSGSYLSIRTGERTGRKDSFNGGTPMIACTISAYPRRKTGPGIDNDQVNTYDCGPSQEVILVDADTLITGALPVRLTLTLVDWASVFELDNIIVDSEDNVQADTDNPPPVRVLAIGDSITAGYSDGSQPVPLGCLNAYPHVARERIQTDTGTAIELELVAFPGITLVAPTPEERDEGVGQGMIDKFFNVSQWSDEPATLDEQPSIILIALGTNDDAQDVSPERFASSMRTFIERVLQAYRASVKHICVLVAPLPRLR
;
A
#
# COMPACT_ATOMS: atom_id res chain seq x y z
N MET A 1 42.21 16.11 -16.08
CA MET A 1 41.99 14.65 -16.04
C MET A 1 40.50 14.45 -15.75
N GLU A 2 39.68 14.46 -16.81
CA GLU A 2 38.30 14.00 -16.72
C GLU A 2 38.33 12.48 -16.72
N GLN A 3 37.99 11.85 -15.60
CA GLN A 3 37.68 10.43 -15.59
C GLN A 3 36.33 10.27 -16.27
N ALA A 4 36.34 9.74 -17.49
CA ALA A 4 35.15 9.24 -18.15
C ALA A 4 34.54 8.16 -17.24
N SER A 5 33.40 8.47 -16.61
CA SER A 5 32.61 7.46 -15.90
C SER A 5 32.18 6.43 -16.94
N SER A 6 32.69 5.21 -16.84
CA SER A 6 32.19 4.10 -17.64
C SER A 6 30.71 3.95 -17.32
N SER A 7 29.83 4.35 -18.24
CA SER A 7 28.40 4.10 -18.14
C SER A 7 28.20 2.58 -18.25
N GLY A 8 28.26 1.89 -17.12
CA GLY A 8 27.82 0.51 -17.02
C GLY A 8 26.42 0.42 -17.60
N SER A 9 26.18 -0.54 -18.49
CA SER A 9 24.86 -0.75 -19.08
C SER A 9 23.88 -1.06 -17.96
N ARG A 10 22.96 -0.15 -17.69
CA ARG A 10 21.85 -0.37 -16.74
C ARG A 10 20.89 -1.40 -17.31
N VAL A 11 20.28 -2.19 -16.45
CA VAL A 11 19.32 -3.25 -16.79
C VAL A 11 17.94 -2.87 -16.27
N ALA A 12 16.92 -2.96 -17.14
CA ALA A 12 15.52 -2.77 -16.76
C ALA A 12 14.90 -4.12 -16.40
N LEU A 13 14.44 -4.25 -15.16
CA LEU A 13 13.75 -5.40 -14.63
C LEU A 13 12.24 -5.17 -14.62
N LYS A 14 11.50 -6.19 -15.04
CA LYS A 14 10.05 -6.19 -15.05
C LYS A 14 9.52 -6.29 -13.61
N PRO A 15 8.56 -5.46 -13.19
CA PRO A 15 8.02 -5.50 -11.82
C PRO A 15 7.21 -6.77 -11.52
N THR A 16 6.89 -7.56 -12.56
CA THR A 16 6.29 -8.91 -12.45
C THR A 16 7.31 -10.03 -12.21
N SER A 17 8.61 -9.73 -12.20
CA SER A 17 9.68 -10.70 -11.93
C SER A 17 9.52 -11.35 -10.55
N ASN A 18 9.92 -12.63 -10.44
CA ASN A 18 9.94 -13.37 -9.17
C ASN A 18 10.99 -12.86 -8.16
N LYS A 19 11.88 -11.95 -8.59
CA LYS A 19 12.79 -11.21 -7.71
C LYS A 19 12.06 -10.21 -6.81
N PHE A 20 10.83 -9.85 -7.16
CA PHE A 20 10.06 -8.86 -6.44
C PHE A 20 8.90 -9.50 -5.70
N ARG A 21 8.86 -9.26 -4.39
CA ARG A 21 7.70 -9.58 -3.58
C ARG A 21 6.74 -8.41 -3.63
N ARG A 22 5.48 -8.69 -3.98
CA ARG A 22 4.42 -7.68 -4.05
C ARG A 22 3.45 -7.92 -2.92
N LEU A 23 2.95 -6.84 -2.33
CA LEU A 23 1.88 -6.86 -1.34
C LEU A 23 0.83 -5.82 -1.69
N GLY A 24 -0.40 -6.11 -1.30
CA GLY A 24 -1.57 -5.34 -1.71
C GLY A 24 -1.99 -5.64 -3.14
N ARG A 25 -2.88 -4.80 -3.66
CA ARG A 25 -3.56 -5.06 -4.94
C ARG A 25 -2.85 -4.41 -6.10
N TRP A 26 -2.25 -5.27 -6.92
CA TRP A 26 -1.61 -4.91 -8.17
C TRP A 26 -2.38 -5.51 -9.33
N ALA A 27 -2.79 -4.68 -10.29
CA ALA A 27 -3.33 -5.12 -11.57
C ALA A 27 -2.27 -4.96 -12.66
N ARG A 28 -2.39 -5.70 -13.78
CA ARG A 28 -1.57 -5.41 -14.95
C ARG A 28 -2.08 -4.13 -15.63
N ALA A 29 -1.17 -3.29 -16.11
CA ALA A 29 -1.55 -2.06 -16.81
C ALA A 29 -2.32 -2.35 -18.11
N SER A 30 -1.92 -3.42 -18.82
CA SER A 30 -2.61 -3.96 -19.99
C SER A 30 -2.30 -5.46 -20.17
N PRO A 31 -3.04 -6.21 -21.00
CA PRO A 31 -2.78 -7.63 -21.23
C PRO A 31 -1.41 -7.95 -21.83
N VAL A 32 -0.80 -6.99 -22.53
CA VAL A 32 0.47 -7.16 -23.26
C VAL A 32 1.67 -6.50 -22.55
N SER A 33 1.42 -5.73 -21.49
CA SER A 33 2.46 -5.06 -20.72
C SER A 33 2.79 -5.82 -19.44
N ASP A 34 4.06 -5.77 -19.05
CA ASP A 34 4.54 -6.24 -17.74
C ASP A 34 4.43 -5.15 -16.66
N ALA A 35 4.03 -3.93 -17.02
CA ALA A 35 3.77 -2.87 -16.07
C ALA A 35 2.59 -3.23 -15.15
N ILE A 36 2.68 -2.80 -13.89
CA ILE A 36 1.67 -3.05 -12.87
C ILE A 36 1.14 -1.76 -12.27
N VAL A 37 -0.12 -1.76 -11.87
CA VAL A 37 -0.84 -0.60 -11.36
C VAL A 37 -1.39 -0.90 -9.97
N ALA A 38 -1.16 0.02 -9.03
CA ALA A 38 -1.80 0.06 -7.73
C ALA A 38 -2.64 1.34 -7.59
N SER A 39 -3.71 1.27 -6.81
CA SER A 39 -4.59 2.41 -6.52
C SER A 39 -5.12 2.42 -5.08
N TRP A 40 -5.06 1.27 -4.41
CA TRP A 40 -5.22 1.19 -2.97
C TRP A 40 -3.87 1.51 -2.31
N CYS A 41 -3.86 2.49 -1.41
CA CYS A 41 -2.65 2.81 -0.63
C CYS A 41 -2.18 1.60 0.19
N GLY A 42 -0.91 1.58 0.57
CA GLY A 42 -0.26 0.46 1.24
C GLY A 42 0.24 -0.65 0.28
N ALA A 43 -0.17 -0.62 -0.99
CA ALA A 43 0.40 -1.51 -2.00
C ALA A 43 1.91 -1.29 -2.11
N SER A 44 2.69 -2.37 -2.05
CA SER A 44 4.14 -2.31 -1.97
C SER A 44 4.84 -3.38 -2.78
N ILE A 45 6.11 -3.12 -3.09
CA ILE A 45 7.04 -4.03 -3.73
C ILE A 45 8.36 -4.03 -2.95
N SER A 46 8.86 -5.21 -2.59
CA SER A 46 10.09 -5.37 -1.82
C SER A 46 11.06 -6.40 -2.41
N PHE A 47 12.35 -6.16 -2.18
CA PHE A 47 13.45 -7.00 -2.63
C PHE A 47 14.74 -6.68 -1.88
N LEU A 48 15.75 -7.54 -2.01
CA LEU A 48 17.09 -7.30 -1.50
C LEU A 48 17.96 -6.68 -2.59
N PHE A 49 18.78 -5.71 -2.21
CA PHE A 49 19.60 -4.93 -3.13
C PHE A 49 21.04 -4.78 -2.65
N SER A 50 21.99 -4.96 -3.56
CA SER A 50 23.44 -4.81 -3.32
C SER A 50 24.15 -3.90 -4.32
N GLY A 51 23.40 -3.19 -5.16
CA GLY A 51 23.95 -2.33 -6.21
C GLY A 51 24.28 -0.92 -5.72
N SER A 52 24.74 -0.12 -6.67
CA SER A 52 25.08 1.31 -6.47
C SER A 52 24.09 2.27 -7.14
N TYR A 53 23.23 1.75 -8.01
CA TYR A 53 22.22 2.53 -8.71
C TYR A 53 20.89 1.78 -8.74
N LEU A 54 19.83 2.47 -8.35
CA LEU A 54 18.46 2.02 -8.48
C LEU A 54 17.58 3.21 -8.83
N SER A 55 16.82 3.07 -9.92
CA SER A 55 15.71 3.96 -10.22
C SER A 55 14.47 3.14 -10.58
N ILE A 56 13.32 3.79 -10.56
CA ILE A 56 12.08 3.25 -11.11
C ILE A 56 11.65 4.11 -12.28
N ARG A 57 11.00 3.49 -13.26
CA ARG A 57 10.23 4.19 -14.29
C ARG A 57 8.76 4.02 -13.99
N THR A 58 8.05 5.12 -13.86
CA THR A 58 6.59 5.13 -13.74
C THR A 58 5.94 5.01 -15.12
N GLY A 59 4.72 4.48 -15.19
CA GLY A 59 3.94 4.41 -16.43
C GLY A 59 2.99 5.59 -16.61
N GLU A 60 2.35 5.67 -17.78
CA GLU A 60 1.46 6.77 -18.20
C GLU A 60 0.21 6.95 -17.33
N ARG A 61 -0.26 5.90 -16.64
CA ARG A 61 -1.43 5.99 -15.75
C ARG A 61 -1.09 6.60 -14.39
N THR A 62 0.20 6.80 -14.10
CA THR A 62 0.65 7.38 -12.84
C THR A 62 0.15 8.81 -12.72
N GLY A 63 -0.55 9.09 -11.63
CA GLY A 63 -1.06 10.42 -11.37
C GLY A 63 -2.05 10.46 -10.24
N ARG A 64 -2.22 11.66 -9.70
CA ARG A 64 -3.15 11.92 -8.62
C ARG A 64 -4.57 12.11 -9.17
N LYS A 65 -5.54 11.46 -8.53
CA LYS A 65 -6.97 11.51 -8.87
C LYS A 65 -7.76 12.46 -7.98
N ASP A 66 -7.22 12.80 -6.80
CA ASP A 66 -7.84 13.74 -5.86
C ASP A 66 -6.79 14.69 -5.28
N SER A 67 -7.09 15.99 -5.22
CA SER A 67 -6.18 17.01 -4.67
C SER A 67 -6.22 17.11 -3.14
N PHE A 68 -7.24 16.57 -2.48
CA PHE A 68 -7.50 16.75 -1.04
C PHE A 68 -6.76 15.76 -0.13
N ASN A 69 -5.52 15.41 -0.45
CA ASN A 69 -4.79 14.37 0.29
C ASN A 69 -3.85 14.89 1.40
N GLY A 70 -3.97 16.18 1.74
CA GLY A 70 -3.17 16.83 2.78
C GLY A 70 -1.70 17.02 2.43
N GLY A 71 -1.32 16.95 1.14
CA GLY A 71 0.08 17.11 0.70
C GLY A 71 0.94 15.85 0.86
N THR A 72 0.31 14.69 1.11
CA THR A 72 0.98 13.39 1.21
C THR A 72 1.72 13.06 -0.09
N PRO A 73 3.01 12.70 -0.09
CA PRO A 73 3.72 12.26 -1.30
C PRO A 73 3.13 10.99 -1.90
N MET A 74 3.26 10.78 -3.21
CA MET A 74 2.70 9.58 -3.84
C MET A 74 3.30 8.27 -3.31
N ILE A 75 4.63 8.15 -3.28
CA ILE A 75 5.33 6.94 -2.86
C ILE A 75 6.34 7.20 -1.75
N ALA A 76 6.62 6.15 -0.97
CA ALA A 76 7.75 6.09 -0.06
C ALA A 76 8.67 4.93 -0.44
N CYS A 77 9.98 5.17 -0.39
CA CYS A 77 11.03 4.17 -0.53
C CYS A 77 11.71 4.00 0.83
N THR A 78 11.56 2.84 1.43
CA THR A 78 12.19 2.46 2.69
C THR A 78 13.41 1.60 2.41
N ILE A 79 14.58 2.01 2.91
CA ILE A 79 15.84 1.25 2.89
C ILE A 79 16.11 0.79 4.32
N SER A 80 16.22 -0.53 4.51
CA SER A 80 16.41 -1.15 5.82
C SER A 80 17.57 -2.14 5.79
N ALA A 81 18.26 -2.29 6.92
CA ALA A 81 19.37 -3.23 7.05
C ALA A 81 18.88 -4.69 6.89
N TYR A 82 19.67 -5.54 6.24
CA TYR A 82 19.35 -6.95 6.06
C TYR A 82 20.56 -7.89 6.35
N PRO A 83 20.39 -8.96 7.15
CA PRO A 83 19.23 -9.25 7.97
C PRO A 83 19.11 -8.23 9.12
N ARG A 84 17.88 -7.90 9.51
CA ARG A 84 17.63 -6.98 10.64
C ARG A 84 18.26 -7.56 11.90
N ARG A 85 19.27 -6.88 12.48
CA ARG A 85 19.96 -7.42 13.66
C ARG A 85 19.04 -7.28 14.88
N LYS A 86 18.65 -8.41 15.48
CA LYS A 86 17.78 -8.43 16.68
C LYS A 86 18.49 -8.02 17.98
N THR A 87 19.76 -7.65 17.96
CA THR A 87 20.59 -7.56 19.17
C THR A 87 21.32 -6.23 19.31
N GLY A 88 20.79 -5.35 20.16
CA GLY A 88 21.48 -4.18 20.69
C GLY A 88 20.60 -2.92 20.71
N PRO A 89 20.91 -1.93 21.57
CA PRO A 89 20.23 -0.63 21.61
C PRO A 89 20.60 0.29 20.41
N GLY A 90 21.23 -0.27 19.37
CA GLY A 90 21.47 0.43 18.12
C GLY A 90 20.21 0.34 17.27
N ILE A 91 19.50 1.45 17.14
CA ILE A 91 18.37 1.55 16.24
C ILE A 91 18.92 1.42 14.82
N ASP A 92 18.70 0.27 14.16
CA ASP A 92 18.78 0.20 12.70
C ASP A 92 17.67 1.14 12.21
N ASN A 93 18.03 2.42 11.99
CA ASN A 93 17.10 3.43 11.51
C ASN A 93 16.83 3.13 10.04
N ASP A 94 15.61 2.70 9.75
CA ASP A 94 15.14 2.61 8.37
C ASP A 94 15.21 4.01 7.75
N GLN A 95 15.87 4.13 6.60
CA GLN A 95 15.87 5.38 5.84
C GLN A 95 14.59 5.40 4.99
N VAL A 96 13.79 6.46 5.13
CA VAL A 96 12.57 6.64 4.34
C VAL A 96 12.70 7.91 3.51
N ASN A 97 12.69 7.74 2.19
CA ASN A 97 12.64 8.83 1.22
C ASN A 97 11.27 8.83 0.55
N THR A 98 10.69 10.01 0.31
CA THR A 98 9.38 10.14 -0.33
C THR A 98 9.48 10.84 -1.67
N TYR A 99 8.58 10.50 -2.58
CA TYR A 99 8.59 11.03 -3.93
C TYR A 99 7.17 11.28 -4.43
N ASP A 100 7.00 12.41 -5.10
CA ASP A 100 5.88 12.61 -6.01
C ASP A 100 6.29 12.19 -7.41
N CYS A 101 5.44 11.38 -8.05
CA CYS A 101 5.70 10.84 -9.37
C CYS A 101 4.68 11.36 -10.38
N GLY A 102 5.17 11.76 -11.55
CA GLY A 102 4.38 12.01 -12.74
C GLY A 102 4.31 10.77 -13.66
N PRO A 103 3.54 10.88 -14.75
CA PRO A 103 3.51 9.86 -15.79
C PRO A 103 4.86 9.74 -16.50
N SER A 104 5.28 8.51 -16.80
CA SER A 104 6.49 8.20 -17.59
C SER A 104 7.80 8.80 -17.05
N GLN A 105 7.85 9.05 -15.74
CA GLN A 105 8.99 9.65 -15.05
C GLN A 105 9.99 8.57 -14.61
N GLU A 106 11.29 8.86 -14.74
CA GLU A 106 12.32 8.11 -14.02
C GLU A 106 12.58 8.76 -12.66
N VAL A 107 12.49 7.98 -11.58
CA VAL A 107 12.73 8.43 -10.20
C VAL A 107 13.92 7.65 -9.64
N ILE A 108 15.01 8.36 -9.35
CA ILE A 108 16.21 7.78 -8.75
C ILE A 108 15.94 7.54 -7.26
N LEU A 109 16.09 6.29 -6.82
CA LEU A 109 15.89 5.87 -5.45
C LEU A 109 17.22 5.67 -4.70
N VAL A 110 18.24 5.22 -5.43
CA VAL A 110 19.62 5.04 -4.95
C VAL A 110 20.59 5.46 -6.04
N ASP A 111 21.58 6.26 -5.67
CA ASP A 111 22.72 6.64 -6.48
C ASP A 111 23.99 6.80 -5.62
N ALA A 112 25.05 7.38 -6.21
CA ALA A 112 26.33 7.59 -5.54
C ALA A 112 26.25 8.52 -4.31
N ASP A 113 25.26 9.42 -4.26
CA ASP A 113 25.07 10.37 -3.15
C ASP A 113 24.11 9.83 -2.08
N THR A 114 23.45 8.70 -2.36
CA THR A 114 22.54 8.05 -1.44
C THR A 114 23.32 7.34 -0.33
N LEU A 115 23.25 7.89 0.88
CA LEU A 115 23.84 7.28 2.07
C LEU A 115 23.07 6.03 2.50
N ILE A 116 23.45 4.86 1.99
CA ILE A 116 22.90 3.59 2.47
C ILE A 116 23.47 3.29 3.86
N THR A 117 22.66 3.49 4.89
CA THR A 117 22.99 3.12 6.26
C THR A 117 22.88 1.61 6.44
N GLY A 118 23.98 0.87 6.26
CA GLY A 118 24.02 -0.56 6.51
C GLY A 118 25.07 -1.30 5.69
N ALA A 119 25.36 -2.55 6.08
CA ALA A 119 26.11 -3.45 5.22
C ALA A 119 25.17 -4.00 4.14
N LEU A 120 25.63 -4.01 2.89
CA LEU A 120 24.91 -4.65 1.80
C LEU A 120 24.84 -6.18 2.02
N PRO A 121 23.78 -6.86 1.57
CA PRO A 121 22.60 -6.29 0.91
C PRO A 121 21.66 -5.57 1.89
N VAL A 122 20.92 -4.59 1.38
CA VAL A 122 19.81 -3.93 2.10
C VAL A 122 18.47 -4.40 1.57
N ARG A 123 17.42 -4.30 2.40
CA ARG A 123 16.04 -4.51 1.97
C ARG A 123 15.45 -3.17 1.55
N LEU A 124 14.95 -3.13 0.32
CA LEU A 124 14.20 -2.02 -0.24
C LEU A 124 12.72 -2.35 -0.28
N THR A 125 11.90 -1.39 0.12
CA THR A 125 10.44 -1.46 0.01
C THR A 125 9.92 -0.17 -0.58
N LEU A 126 9.33 -0.25 -1.77
CA LEU A 126 8.59 0.85 -2.40
C LEU A 126 7.11 0.68 -2.08
N THR A 127 6.47 1.72 -1.54
CA THR A 127 5.06 1.70 -1.13
C THR A 127 4.30 2.88 -1.73
N LEU A 128 3.10 2.64 -2.28
CA LEU A 128 2.12 3.69 -2.58
C LEU A 128 1.52 4.17 -1.26
N VAL A 129 1.89 5.36 -0.81
CA VAL A 129 1.45 5.89 0.50
C VAL A 129 0.27 6.85 0.40
N ASP A 130 0.03 7.40 -0.79
CA ASP A 130 -1.08 8.28 -1.10
C ASP A 130 -2.34 7.51 -1.53
N TRP A 131 -3.43 7.68 -0.79
CA TRP A 131 -4.74 7.11 -1.12
C TRP A 131 -5.39 7.77 -2.34
N ALA A 132 -4.97 8.99 -2.69
CA ALA A 132 -5.53 9.79 -3.77
C ALA A 132 -4.87 9.53 -5.12
N SER A 133 -3.94 8.57 -5.21
CA SER A 133 -3.11 8.35 -6.39
C SER A 133 -3.32 7.00 -7.05
N VAL A 134 -3.12 6.98 -8.37
CA VAL A 134 -2.85 5.77 -9.14
C VAL A 134 -1.36 5.74 -9.42
N PHE A 135 -0.71 4.63 -9.08
CA PHE A 135 0.72 4.43 -9.32
C PHE A 135 0.92 3.27 -10.29
N GLU A 136 1.50 3.56 -11.45
CA GLU A 136 1.92 2.55 -12.42
C GLU A 136 3.44 2.41 -12.37
N LEU A 137 3.91 1.20 -12.04
CA LEU A 137 5.33 0.85 -12.13
C LEU A 137 5.57 0.15 -13.46
N ASP A 138 6.33 0.79 -14.34
CA ASP A 138 6.71 0.24 -15.64
C ASP A 138 7.93 -0.67 -15.48
N ASN A 139 9.02 -0.14 -14.93
CA ASN A 139 10.29 -0.87 -14.80
C ASN A 139 11.07 -0.48 -13.53
N ILE A 140 11.87 -1.42 -13.03
CA ILE A 140 12.89 -1.17 -12.00
C ILE A 140 14.25 -1.22 -12.68
N ILE A 141 15.02 -0.14 -12.66
CA ILE A 141 16.28 0.00 -13.38
C ILE A 141 17.43 -0.10 -12.39
N VAL A 142 18.37 -1.01 -12.64
CA VAL A 142 19.54 -1.28 -11.80
C VAL A 142 20.82 -1.30 -12.61
N ASP A 143 21.96 -1.22 -11.93
CA ASP A 143 23.29 -1.43 -12.52
C ASP A 143 23.52 -2.87 -13.00
N SER A 144 23.07 -3.88 -12.27
CA SER A 144 23.11 -5.29 -12.66
C SER A 144 21.92 -6.06 -12.11
N GLU A 145 21.40 -7.04 -12.87
CA GLU A 145 20.34 -7.94 -12.40
C GLU A 145 20.78 -8.78 -11.18
N ASP A 146 22.08 -9.07 -11.05
CA ASP A 146 22.65 -9.82 -9.92
C ASP A 146 22.57 -9.05 -8.60
N ASN A 147 22.43 -7.73 -8.67
CA ASN A 147 22.26 -6.87 -7.49
C ASN A 147 20.85 -6.92 -6.91
N VAL A 148 19.93 -7.67 -7.52
CA VAL A 148 18.55 -7.80 -7.06
C VAL A 148 18.25 -9.26 -6.73
N GLN A 149 17.82 -9.50 -5.49
CA GLN A 149 17.46 -10.84 -5.02
C GLN A 149 16.07 -10.81 -4.37
N ALA A 150 15.38 -11.95 -4.46
CA ALA A 150 14.08 -12.11 -3.84
C ALA A 150 14.19 -11.99 -2.31
N ASP A 151 13.30 -11.20 -1.72
CA ASP A 151 13.17 -11.10 -0.28
C ASP A 151 12.38 -12.29 0.26
N THR A 152 13.10 -13.28 0.81
CA THR A 152 12.51 -14.50 1.37
C THR A 152 12.41 -14.35 2.89
N ASP A 153 11.26 -13.88 3.38
CA ASP A 153 11.01 -13.93 4.82
C ASP A 153 10.89 -15.38 5.29
N ASN A 154 11.65 -15.71 6.34
CA ASN A 154 11.54 -16.98 7.04
C ASN A 154 11.59 -16.73 8.56
N PRO A 155 10.55 -17.10 9.32
CA PRO A 155 9.31 -17.80 8.93
C PRO A 155 8.31 -16.93 8.14
N PRO A 156 7.30 -17.55 7.49
CA PRO A 156 6.24 -16.80 6.80
C PRO A 156 5.51 -15.83 7.75
N PRO A 157 5.22 -14.61 7.28
CA PRO A 157 4.54 -13.60 8.11
C PRO A 157 3.05 -13.91 8.30
N VAL A 158 2.48 -13.34 9.37
CA VAL A 158 1.02 -13.30 9.56
C VAL A 158 0.45 -12.27 8.59
N ARG A 159 -0.48 -12.70 7.74
CA ARG A 159 -1.14 -11.82 6.77
C ARG A 159 -2.42 -11.23 7.36
N VAL A 160 -2.50 -9.91 7.32
CA VAL A 160 -3.61 -9.09 7.82
C VAL A 160 -4.14 -8.24 6.66
N LEU A 161 -5.46 -8.24 6.49
CA LEU A 161 -6.16 -7.33 5.59
C LEU A 161 -6.90 -6.29 6.44
N ALA A 162 -6.61 -5.00 6.24
CA ALA A 162 -7.33 -3.90 6.86
C ALA A 162 -8.24 -3.22 5.83
N ILE A 163 -9.53 -3.16 6.15
CA ILE A 163 -10.57 -2.54 5.33
C ILE A 163 -11.12 -1.34 6.09
N GLY A 164 -11.19 -0.17 5.47
CA GLY A 164 -11.75 0.98 6.16
C GLY A 164 -11.91 2.27 5.36
N ASP A 165 -12.04 3.36 6.09
CA ASP A 165 -12.29 4.70 5.56
C ASP A 165 -11.03 5.60 5.65
N SER A 166 -11.24 6.91 5.81
CA SER A 166 -10.20 7.93 6.00
C SER A 166 -9.22 7.62 7.12
N ILE A 167 -9.68 7.05 8.24
CA ILE A 167 -8.82 6.76 9.39
C ILE A 167 -7.83 5.64 9.03
N THR A 168 -8.33 4.61 8.36
CA THR A 168 -7.54 3.46 7.89
C THR A 168 -6.58 3.86 6.78
N ALA A 169 -6.99 4.77 5.89
CA ALA A 169 -6.19 5.26 4.77
C ALA A 169 -5.09 6.27 5.17
N GLY A 170 -5.11 6.80 6.39
CA GLY A 170 -4.19 7.85 6.81
C GLY A 170 -4.51 9.21 6.18
N TYR A 171 -5.80 9.51 6.01
CA TYR A 171 -6.26 10.80 5.50
C TYR A 171 -5.89 11.95 6.43
N SER A 172 -5.58 13.10 5.83
CA SER A 172 -5.53 14.39 6.50
C SER A 172 -6.13 15.47 5.61
N ASP A 173 -6.83 16.41 6.26
CA ASP A 173 -7.37 17.62 5.65
C ASP A 173 -6.29 18.71 5.40
N GLY A 174 -5.04 18.41 5.70
CA GLY A 174 -3.90 19.34 5.61
C GLY A 174 -3.70 20.20 6.85
N SER A 175 -4.57 20.12 7.86
CA SER A 175 -4.38 20.81 9.14
C SER A 175 -3.24 20.20 9.96
N GLN A 176 -3.00 18.90 9.78
CA GLN A 176 -1.86 18.18 10.33
C GLN A 176 -1.18 17.37 9.22
N PRO A 177 0.11 17.55 8.94
CA PRO A 177 0.77 16.78 7.91
C PRO A 177 0.81 15.29 8.29
N VAL A 178 0.46 14.43 7.34
CA VAL A 178 0.66 12.98 7.42
C VAL A 178 1.76 12.64 6.41
N PRO A 179 3.03 12.90 6.75
CA PRO A 179 4.12 12.97 5.77
C PRO A 179 4.37 11.64 5.05
N LEU A 180 3.96 10.51 5.64
CA LEU A 180 4.07 9.18 5.04
C LEU A 180 2.70 8.54 4.76
N GLY A 181 1.64 9.33 4.68
CA GLY A 181 0.29 8.88 4.33
C GLY A 181 -0.16 7.67 5.14
N CYS A 182 -0.54 6.59 4.42
CA CYS A 182 -1.01 5.36 5.05
C CYS A 182 0.01 4.70 6.00
N LEU A 183 1.32 4.95 5.85
CA LEU A 183 2.34 4.40 6.76
C LEU A 183 2.24 4.99 8.18
N ASN A 184 1.67 6.19 8.33
CA ASN A 184 1.39 6.78 9.64
C ASN A 184 -0.01 6.40 10.17
N ALA A 185 -0.83 5.70 9.38
CA ALA A 185 -2.14 5.24 9.82
C ALA A 185 -2.04 4.09 10.82
N TYR A 186 -3.08 3.92 11.64
CA TYR A 186 -3.09 2.92 12.71
C TYR A 186 -2.75 1.49 12.27
N PRO A 187 -3.11 0.98 11.06
CA PRO A 187 -2.78 -0.39 10.69
C PRO A 187 -1.27 -0.61 10.57
N HIS A 188 -0.55 0.35 9.98
CA HIS A 188 0.91 0.30 9.84
C HIS A 188 1.62 0.53 11.17
N VAL A 189 1.14 1.47 11.99
CA VAL A 189 1.66 1.72 13.35
C VAL A 189 1.47 0.48 14.24
N ALA A 190 0.30 -0.16 14.18
CA ALA A 190 0.03 -1.39 14.92
C ALA A 190 0.92 -2.56 14.45
N ARG A 191 1.09 -2.72 13.13
CA ARG A 191 2.00 -3.70 12.53
C ARG A 191 3.42 -3.54 13.07
N GLU A 192 3.98 -2.34 13.01
CA GLU A 192 5.35 -2.05 13.47
C GLU A 192 5.51 -2.30 14.96
N ARG A 193 4.53 -1.88 15.76
CA ARG A 193 4.53 -2.10 17.20
C ARG A 193 4.47 -3.58 17.54
N ILE A 194 3.58 -4.36 16.92
CA ILE A 194 3.50 -5.81 17.15
C ILE A 194 4.81 -6.51 16.74
N GLN A 195 5.39 -6.11 15.61
CA GLN A 195 6.66 -6.67 15.16
C GLN A 195 7.81 -6.34 16.12
N THR A 196 7.82 -5.13 16.69
CA THR A 196 8.81 -4.69 17.68
C THR A 196 8.63 -5.44 19.01
N ASP A 197 7.39 -5.49 19.50
CA ASP A 197 7.07 -6.01 20.83
C ASP A 197 7.13 -7.55 20.88
N THR A 198 6.78 -8.24 19.79
CA THR A 198 6.64 -9.71 19.78
C THR A 198 7.62 -10.40 18.83
N GLY A 199 8.30 -9.66 17.95
CA GLY A 199 9.13 -10.23 16.90
C GLY A 199 8.35 -10.92 15.77
N THR A 200 7.01 -10.86 15.79
CA THR A 200 6.13 -11.46 14.78
C THR A 200 6.14 -10.62 13.51
N ALA A 201 6.53 -11.21 12.39
CA ALA A 201 6.42 -10.56 11.09
C ALA A 201 4.95 -10.49 10.66
N ILE A 202 4.50 -9.30 10.26
CA ILE A 202 3.14 -9.05 9.78
C ILE A 202 3.22 -8.44 8.38
N GLU A 203 2.49 -9.05 7.45
CA GLU A 203 2.17 -8.45 6.17
C GLU A 203 0.79 -7.81 6.25
N LEU A 204 0.69 -6.59 5.74
CA LEU A 204 -0.52 -5.79 5.77
C LEU A 204 -0.95 -5.46 4.34
N GLU A 205 -2.14 -5.92 3.96
CA GLU A 205 -2.89 -5.37 2.83
C GLU A 205 -3.87 -4.32 3.37
N LEU A 206 -3.98 -3.20 2.65
CA LEU A 206 -4.86 -2.11 3.01
C LEU A 206 -5.83 -1.85 1.85
N VAL A 207 -7.13 -1.82 2.16
CA VAL A 207 -8.21 -1.48 1.21
C VAL A 207 -9.07 -0.43 1.89
N ALA A 208 -8.68 0.83 1.72
CA ALA A 208 -9.33 1.95 2.38
C ALA A 208 -9.40 3.17 1.47
N PHE A 209 -10.50 3.93 1.61
CA PHE A 209 -10.72 5.16 0.87
C PHE A 209 -11.42 6.20 1.74
N PRO A 210 -10.94 7.46 1.81
CA PRO A 210 -11.60 8.51 2.57
C PRO A 210 -13.03 8.78 2.11
N GLY A 211 -13.93 9.02 3.06
CA GLY A 211 -15.34 9.30 2.81
C GLY A 211 -16.18 8.10 2.33
N ILE A 212 -15.59 6.92 2.14
CA ILE A 212 -16.34 5.75 1.70
C ILE A 212 -17.28 5.24 2.80
N THR A 213 -18.52 4.96 2.45
CA THR A 213 -19.49 4.24 3.28
C THR A 213 -19.27 2.74 3.14
N LEU A 214 -19.79 1.93 4.06
CA LEU A 214 -19.96 0.50 3.81
C LEU A 214 -21.09 0.27 2.81
N VAL A 215 -22.20 0.98 3.01
CA VAL A 215 -23.46 0.78 2.30
C VAL A 215 -23.39 1.37 0.90
N ALA A 216 -23.84 0.60 -0.10
CA ALA A 216 -24.00 1.09 -1.46
C ALA A 216 -25.17 2.09 -1.55
N PRO A 217 -25.04 3.18 -2.33
CA PRO A 217 -26.10 4.17 -2.48
C PRO A 217 -27.32 3.58 -3.20
N THR A 218 -28.52 4.03 -2.82
CA THR A 218 -29.75 3.77 -3.59
C THR A 218 -29.66 4.46 -4.97
N PRO A 219 -30.54 4.13 -5.93
CA PRO A 219 -30.61 4.85 -7.20
C PRO A 219 -30.77 6.36 -7.01
N GLU A 220 -31.62 6.79 -6.09
CA GLU A 220 -31.89 8.20 -5.81
C GLU A 220 -30.66 8.89 -5.19
N GLU A 221 -30.03 8.28 -4.19
CA GLU A 221 -28.79 8.79 -3.57
C GLU A 221 -27.65 8.90 -4.60
N ARG A 222 -27.57 7.95 -5.53
CA ARG A 222 -26.58 7.98 -6.61
C ARG A 222 -26.82 9.13 -7.59
N ASP A 223 -28.08 9.40 -7.92
CA ASP A 223 -28.47 10.54 -8.76
C ASP A 223 -28.16 11.88 -8.06
N GLU A 224 -28.14 11.90 -6.73
CA GLU A 224 -27.67 13.02 -5.89
C GLU A 224 -26.14 13.08 -5.72
N GLY A 225 -25.41 12.13 -6.30
CA GLY A 225 -23.95 12.10 -6.30
C GLY A 225 -23.32 11.43 -5.09
N VAL A 226 -24.08 10.67 -4.29
CA VAL A 226 -23.52 9.88 -3.19
C VAL A 226 -22.54 8.84 -3.74
N GLY A 227 -21.34 8.80 -3.13
CA GLY A 227 -20.25 7.90 -3.53
C GLY A 227 -20.60 6.42 -3.38
N GLN A 228 -19.83 5.56 -4.04
CA GLN A 228 -20.04 4.11 -3.95
C GLN A 228 -19.63 3.55 -2.58
N GLY A 229 -20.30 2.47 -2.16
CA GLY A 229 -20.00 1.77 -0.92
C GLY A 229 -18.86 0.77 -1.04
N MET A 230 -18.15 0.55 0.07
CA MET A 230 -17.08 -0.44 0.19
C MET A 230 -17.60 -1.87 -0.06
N ILE A 231 -18.89 -2.14 0.21
CA ILE A 231 -19.50 -3.44 -0.10
C ILE A 231 -19.28 -3.88 -1.54
N ASP A 232 -19.22 -2.92 -2.47
CA ASP A 232 -18.97 -3.19 -3.89
C ASP A 232 -17.50 -2.93 -4.24
N LYS A 233 -16.97 -1.75 -3.91
CA LYS A 233 -15.61 -1.34 -4.31
C LYS A 233 -14.49 -2.19 -3.73
N PHE A 234 -14.72 -2.88 -2.62
CA PHE A 234 -13.76 -3.85 -2.10
C PHE A 234 -13.41 -4.94 -3.12
N PHE A 235 -14.27 -5.29 -4.07
CA PHE A 235 -13.98 -6.37 -5.03
C PHE A 235 -13.37 -5.85 -6.34
N ASN A 236 -12.97 -4.58 -6.37
CA ASN A 236 -12.42 -3.91 -7.54
C ASN A 236 -10.94 -3.57 -7.40
N VAL A 237 -10.25 -3.45 -8.53
CA VAL A 237 -8.84 -3.07 -8.59
C VAL A 237 -8.58 -1.69 -7.98
N SER A 238 -9.57 -0.81 -8.01
CA SER A 238 -9.55 0.51 -7.40
C SER A 238 -10.97 0.99 -7.10
N GLN A 239 -11.08 1.98 -6.23
CA GLN A 239 -12.27 2.79 -5.97
C GLN A 239 -12.79 3.53 -7.22
N TRP A 240 -11.93 3.81 -8.21
CA TRP A 240 -12.29 4.52 -9.44
C TRP A 240 -12.57 3.60 -10.62
N SER A 241 -12.46 2.28 -10.43
CA SER A 241 -12.64 1.28 -11.48
C SER A 241 -13.77 0.32 -11.09
N ASP A 242 -14.43 -0.21 -12.11
CA ASP A 242 -15.37 -1.32 -11.98
C ASP A 242 -14.74 -2.65 -12.42
N GLU A 243 -13.46 -2.65 -12.78
CA GLU A 243 -12.70 -3.86 -13.08
C GLU A 243 -12.54 -4.71 -11.79
N PRO A 244 -12.87 -6.02 -11.84
CA PRO A 244 -12.70 -6.91 -10.70
C PRO A 244 -11.23 -7.04 -10.27
N ALA A 245 -10.97 -7.01 -8.97
CA ALA A 245 -9.65 -7.31 -8.43
C ALA A 245 -9.38 -8.83 -8.44
N THR A 246 -8.13 -9.18 -8.73
CA THR A 246 -7.62 -10.52 -8.39
C THR A 246 -7.28 -10.54 -6.90
N LEU A 247 -7.89 -11.46 -6.15
CA LEU A 247 -7.72 -11.60 -4.70
C LEU A 247 -6.76 -12.75 -4.37
N ASP A 248 -5.54 -12.67 -4.91
CA ASP A 248 -4.53 -13.74 -4.76
C ASP A 248 -3.96 -13.83 -3.34
N GLU A 249 -3.88 -12.69 -2.64
CA GLU A 249 -3.43 -12.64 -1.26
C GLU A 249 -4.41 -13.35 -0.32
N GLN A 250 -3.87 -14.11 0.64
CA GLN A 250 -4.63 -14.97 1.53
C GLN A 250 -4.48 -14.52 2.99
N PRO A 251 -5.24 -13.50 3.44
CA PRO A 251 -5.16 -13.00 4.80
C PRO A 251 -5.71 -14.00 5.80
N SER A 252 -5.05 -14.09 6.96
CA SER A 252 -5.52 -14.91 8.08
C SER A 252 -6.38 -14.12 9.08
N ILE A 253 -6.22 -12.80 9.10
CA ILE A 253 -6.95 -11.86 9.94
C ILE A 253 -7.50 -10.76 9.03
N ILE A 254 -8.77 -10.43 9.19
CA ILE A 254 -9.41 -9.29 8.52
C ILE A 254 -9.87 -8.29 9.57
N LEU A 255 -9.46 -7.04 9.42
CA LEU A 255 -9.89 -5.91 10.23
C LEU A 255 -10.86 -5.07 9.41
N ILE A 256 -12.05 -4.78 9.94
CA ILE A 256 -13.06 -3.94 9.29
C ILE A 256 -13.32 -2.73 10.17
N ALA A 257 -12.89 -1.55 9.72
CA ALA A 257 -13.10 -0.27 10.39
C ALA A 257 -13.91 0.66 9.46
N LEU A 258 -15.21 0.41 9.40
CA LEU A 258 -16.19 1.16 8.58
C LEU A 258 -17.41 1.51 9.44
N GLY A 259 -18.16 2.52 9.00
CA GLY A 259 -19.42 2.95 9.64
C GLY A 259 -19.46 4.42 10.00
N THR A 260 -18.31 5.10 10.10
CA THR A 260 -18.25 6.54 10.41
C THR A 260 -19.01 7.37 9.38
N ASN A 261 -18.74 7.11 8.10
CA ASN A 261 -19.39 7.84 7.00
C ASN A 261 -20.84 7.41 6.81
N ASP A 262 -21.19 6.16 7.11
CA ASP A 262 -22.58 5.69 7.08
C ASP A 262 -23.42 6.43 8.13
N ASP A 263 -22.92 6.58 9.36
CA ASP A 263 -23.56 7.38 10.43
C ASP A 263 -23.68 8.86 10.03
N ALA A 264 -22.62 9.43 9.45
CA ALA A 264 -22.62 10.83 8.99
C ALA A 264 -23.57 11.11 7.82
N GLN A 265 -23.97 10.08 7.07
CA GLN A 265 -24.95 10.15 5.97
C GLN A 265 -26.34 9.67 6.41
N ASP A 266 -26.60 9.57 7.71
CA ASP A 266 -27.90 9.14 8.27
C ASP A 266 -28.37 7.77 7.74
N VAL A 267 -27.44 6.87 7.40
CA VAL A 267 -27.76 5.49 7.01
C VAL A 267 -28.38 4.78 8.20
N SER A 268 -29.59 4.23 8.02
CA SER A 268 -30.29 3.58 9.13
C SER A 268 -29.50 2.38 9.69
N PRO A 269 -29.59 2.11 11.00
CA PRO A 269 -28.91 0.97 11.62
C PRO A 269 -29.25 -0.37 10.97
N GLU A 270 -30.49 -0.56 10.50
CA GLU A 270 -30.94 -1.78 9.84
C GLU A 270 -30.28 -1.96 8.47
N ARG A 271 -30.19 -0.87 7.69
CA ARG A 271 -29.54 -0.88 6.38
C ARG A 271 -28.04 -1.17 6.53
N PHE A 272 -27.38 -0.48 7.47
CA PHE A 272 -25.97 -0.73 7.79
C PHE A 272 -25.72 -2.18 8.23
N ALA A 273 -26.51 -2.70 9.19
CA ALA A 273 -26.37 -4.06 9.68
C ALA A 273 -26.59 -5.11 8.59
N SER A 274 -27.56 -4.89 7.70
CA SER A 274 -27.79 -5.76 6.54
C SER A 274 -26.60 -5.77 5.60
N SER A 275 -26.07 -4.60 5.23
CA SER A 275 -24.90 -4.49 4.36
C SER A 275 -23.64 -5.07 5.00
N MET A 276 -23.41 -4.88 6.31
CA MET A 276 -22.29 -5.48 7.03
C MET A 276 -22.35 -7.01 7.00
N ARG A 277 -23.53 -7.60 7.18
CA ARG A 277 -23.70 -9.06 7.07
C ARG A 277 -23.35 -9.54 5.67
N THR A 278 -23.95 -8.93 4.63
CA THR A 278 -23.68 -9.29 3.24
C THR A 278 -22.21 -9.10 2.88
N PHE A 279 -21.58 -8.03 3.36
CA PHE A 279 -20.17 -7.76 3.11
C PHE A 279 -19.27 -8.83 3.73
N ILE A 280 -19.49 -9.16 5.02
CA ILE A 280 -18.74 -10.20 5.73
C ILE A 280 -18.92 -11.57 5.03
N GLU A 281 -20.13 -11.92 4.60
CA GLU A 281 -20.40 -13.15 3.86
C GLU A 281 -19.61 -13.22 2.55
N ARG A 282 -19.59 -12.14 1.76
CA ARG A 282 -18.82 -12.05 0.52
C ARG A 282 -17.31 -12.14 0.76
N VAL A 283 -16.80 -11.46 1.79
CA VAL A 283 -15.39 -11.50 2.18
C VAL A 283 -14.98 -12.89 2.65
N LEU A 284 -15.79 -13.53 3.50
CA LEU A 284 -15.58 -14.91 3.93
C LEU A 284 -15.59 -15.89 2.76
N GLN A 285 -16.48 -15.70 1.79
CA GLN A 285 -16.51 -16.53 0.60
C GLN A 285 -15.22 -16.38 -0.23
N ALA A 286 -14.72 -15.16 -0.40
CA ALA A 286 -13.50 -14.86 -1.15
C ALA A 286 -12.25 -15.48 -0.50
N TYR A 287 -12.15 -15.44 0.83
CA TYR A 287 -10.96 -15.88 1.57
C TYR A 287 -11.21 -17.10 2.47
N ARG A 288 -12.19 -17.93 2.12
CA ARG A 288 -12.65 -19.09 2.93
C ARG A 288 -11.53 -20.07 3.32
N ALA A 289 -10.46 -20.11 2.54
CA ALA A 289 -9.36 -21.05 2.71
C ALA A 289 -8.32 -20.57 3.74
N SER A 290 -8.30 -19.29 4.08
CA SER A 290 -7.21 -18.66 4.83
C SER A 290 -7.64 -17.91 6.08
N VAL A 291 -8.84 -17.29 6.07
CA VAL A 291 -9.33 -16.47 7.18
C VAL A 291 -9.59 -17.31 8.43
N LYS A 292 -9.01 -16.86 9.54
CA LYS A 292 -9.22 -17.41 10.89
C LYS A 292 -10.00 -16.45 11.77
N HIS A 293 -9.82 -15.15 11.56
CA HIS A 293 -10.44 -14.10 12.38
C HIS A 293 -10.95 -12.95 11.52
N ILE A 294 -12.14 -12.46 11.86
CA ILE A 294 -12.66 -11.17 11.39
C ILE A 294 -12.92 -10.32 12.63
N CYS A 295 -12.33 -9.13 12.66
CA CYS A 295 -12.48 -8.17 13.74
C CYS A 295 -13.16 -6.92 13.17
N VAL A 296 -14.38 -6.65 13.61
CA VAL A 296 -15.07 -5.39 13.30
C VAL A 296 -14.69 -4.38 14.37
N LEU A 297 -13.96 -3.35 13.97
CA LEU A 297 -13.52 -2.26 14.83
C LEU A 297 -14.60 -1.18 14.80
N VAL A 298 -15.43 -1.18 15.84
CA VAL A 298 -16.40 -0.10 16.07
C VAL A 298 -15.66 0.97 16.85
N ALA A 299 -15.38 2.12 16.24
CA ALA A 299 -14.81 3.22 17.00
C ALA A 299 -15.84 3.69 18.05
N PRO A 300 -15.46 3.84 19.33
CA PRO A 300 -16.01 4.90 20.14
C PRO A 300 -15.24 6.17 19.73
N LEU A 301 -15.68 6.90 18.71
CA LEU A 301 -15.27 8.30 18.65
C LEU A 301 -16.03 8.96 19.80
N PRO A 302 -15.36 9.44 20.88
CA PRO A 302 -16.04 10.30 21.82
C PRO A 302 -16.57 11.47 21.01
N ARG A 303 -17.90 11.63 20.99
CA ARG A 303 -18.53 12.85 20.52
C ARG A 303 -17.89 13.98 21.33
N LEU A 304 -16.92 14.69 20.74
CA LEU A 304 -16.50 15.99 21.24
C LEU A 304 -17.73 16.88 21.07
N ARG A 305 -18.57 16.91 22.10
CA ARG A 305 -19.60 17.90 22.34
C ARG A 305 -19.00 19.07 23.10
#